data_AF-A0A8T7A1K4-F1
#
_entry.id   AF-A0A8T7A1K4-F1
#
_cell.length_a   1.000
_cell.length_b   1.000
_cell.length_c   1.000
_cell.angle_alpha   90.00
_cell.angle_beta   90.00
_cell.angle_gamma   90.00
#
_symmetry.space_group_name_H-M   'P 1'
#
loop_
_entity.id
_entity.type
_entity.pdbx_description
1 polymer ?
#
loop_
_entity_poly.entity_id
_entity_poly.type
_entity_poly.pdbx_seq_one_letter_code
_entity_poly.pdbx_strand_id
1 'polypeptide(L)'
;MLEKQEHLSKQYRTKKAKVLKLIEATRTQKDEVKKISYEKNLYEKAMREHEKQWLNFYSNNVDSTKKKVATIDKVDFGMQLRAARTLLNLSVNEFCKLIDTPYSLLKQIEQPTSNMILESHLLKSIKTKLKKAGIELIDSGFYVGTGGIGVRISKTPSTSLISKPKDKKVKKSSTKRGKSKNKTRPITKKVA
;
A
#
# COMPACT_ATOMS: atom_id res chain seq x y z
N MET A 1 -76.22 -2.61 63.71
CA MET A 1 -76.44 -2.64 62.23
C MET A 1 -75.60 -1.57 61.52
N LEU A 2 -75.63 -0.30 61.96
CA LEU A 2 -74.84 0.81 61.38
C LEU A 2 -73.32 0.64 61.44
N GLU A 3 -72.74 0.26 62.58
CA GLU A 3 -71.28 0.08 62.73
C GLU A 3 -70.69 -0.98 61.77
N LYS A 4 -71.47 -2.03 61.49
CA LYS A 4 -71.06 -3.11 60.57
C LYS A 4 -71.02 -2.60 59.12
N GLN A 5 -71.95 -1.72 58.73
CA GLN A 5 -71.93 -1.05 57.43
C GLN A 5 -70.79 -0.05 57.29
N GLU A 6 -70.50 0.73 58.34
CA GLU A 6 -69.37 1.68 58.33
C GLU A 6 -68.02 0.96 58.22
N HIS A 7 -67.84 -0.13 58.97
CA HIS A 7 -66.65 -0.95 58.90
C HIS A 7 -66.45 -1.56 57.51
N LEU A 8 -67.51 -2.10 56.89
CA LEU A 8 -67.46 -2.63 55.52
C LEU A 8 -67.17 -1.54 54.49
N SER A 9 -67.75 -0.35 54.64
CA SER A 9 -67.49 0.82 53.78
C SER A 9 -66.03 1.27 53.88
N LYS A 10 -65.46 1.31 55.10
CA LYS A 10 -64.05 1.64 55.33
C LYS A 10 -63.10 0.58 54.76
N GLN A 11 -63.44 -0.70 54.89
CA GLN A 11 -62.70 -1.79 54.25
C GLN A 11 -62.74 -1.71 52.72
N TYR A 12 -63.89 -1.34 52.14
CA TYR A 12 -64.01 -1.19 50.69
C TYR A 12 -63.18 -0.01 50.17
N ARG A 13 -63.23 1.14 50.85
CA ARG A 13 -62.42 2.33 50.50
C ARG A 13 -60.92 2.04 50.56
N THR A 14 -60.46 1.34 51.60
CA THR A 14 -59.05 0.97 51.77
C THR A 14 -58.58 -0.04 50.72
N LYS A 15 -59.40 -1.05 50.39
CA LYS A 15 -59.12 -1.99 49.30
C LYS A 15 -59.06 -1.28 47.94
N LYS A 16 -60.03 -0.40 47.65
CA LYS A 16 -60.05 0.40 46.41
C LYS A 16 -58.80 1.27 46.26
N ALA A 17 -58.36 1.93 47.33
CA ALA A 17 -57.15 2.74 47.33
C ALA A 17 -55.87 1.92 47.06
N LYS A 18 -55.77 0.70 47.62
CA LYS A 18 -54.65 -0.21 47.34
C LYS A 18 -54.61 -0.65 45.88
N VAL A 19 -55.76 -0.96 45.30
CA VAL A 19 -55.85 -1.36 43.88
C VAL A 19 -55.45 -0.21 42.94
N LEU A 20 -55.89 1.02 43.23
CA LEU A 20 -55.52 2.18 42.43
C LEU A 20 -53.99 2.44 42.45
N LYS A 21 -53.37 2.36 43.63
CA LYS A 21 -51.90 2.46 43.75
C LYS A 21 -51.17 1.36 42.97
N LEU A 22 -51.71 0.14 42.98
CA LEU A 22 -51.12 -0.97 42.22
C LEU A 22 -51.19 -0.71 40.71
N ILE A 23 -52.34 -0.20 40.23
CA ILE A 23 -52.53 0.14 38.81
C ILE A 23 -51.57 1.25 38.38
N GLU A 24 -51.42 2.29 39.19
CA GLU A 24 -50.46 3.37 38.94
C GLU A 24 -49.02 2.85 38.88
N ALA A 25 -48.59 2.07 39.87
CA ALA A 25 -47.26 1.47 39.89
C ALA A 25 -46.99 0.59 38.66
N THR A 26 -47.99 -0.18 38.21
CA THR A 26 -47.85 -1.05 37.03
C THR A 26 -47.77 -0.23 35.73
N ARG A 27 -48.45 0.92 35.65
CA ARG A 27 -48.34 1.85 34.51
C ARG A 27 -46.95 2.47 34.45
N THR A 28 -46.45 2.97 35.58
CA THR A 28 -45.10 3.54 35.69
C THR A 28 -44.02 2.53 35.28
N GLN A 29 -44.11 1.29 35.77
CA GLN A 29 -43.18 0.22 35.38
C GLN A 29 -43.22 -0.06 33.87
N LYS A 30 -44.41 -0.07 33.26
CA LYS A 30 -44.53 -0.26 31.80
C LYS A 30 -43.88 0.87 31.01
N ASP A 31 -44.01 2.11 31.48
CA ASP A 31 -43.41 3.27 30.81
C ASP A 31 -41.88 3.30 30.97
N GLU A 32 -41.36 2.91 32.13
CA GLU A 32 -39.92 2.72 32.35
C GLU A 32 -39.34 1.64 31.45
N VAL A 33 -40.01 0.48 31.33
CA VAL A 33 -39.57 -0.61 30.44
C VAL A 33 -39.54 -0.17 28.98
N LYS A 34 -40.54 0.60 28.52
CA LYS A 34 -40.54 1.17 27.17
C LYS A 34 -39.38 2.12 26.94
N LYS A 35 -39.08 2.98 27.93
CA LYS A 35 -37.96 3.92 27.87
C LYS A 35 -36.62 3.17 27.76
N ILE A 36 -36.40 2.16 28.60
CA ILE A 36 -35.18 1.33 28.56
C ILE A 36 -35.05 0.61 27.22
N SER A 37 -36.16 0.07 26.69
CA SER A 37 -36.15 -0.59 25.38
C SER A 37 -35.80 0.37 24.24
N TYR A 38 -36.28 1.61 24.29
CA TYR A 38 -35.96 2.63 23.29
C TYR A 38 -34.48 3.02 23.34
N GLU A 39 -33.96 3.29 24.55
CA GLU A 39 -32.55 3.63 24.75
C GLU A 39 -31.63 2.49 24.28
N LYS A 40 -31.96 1.24 24.61
CA LYS A 40 -31.22 0.07 24.14
C LYS A 40 -31.15 0.00 22.61
N ASN A 41 -32.27 0.20 21.91
CA ASN A 41 -32.31 0.21 20.45
C ASN A 41 -31.47 1.35 19.86
N LEU A 42 -31.44 2.51 20.52
CA LEU A 42 -30.63 3.65 20.09
C LEU A 42 -29.13 3.33 20.21
N TYR A 43 -28.70 2.74 21.32
CA TYR A 43 -27.33 2.28 21.52
C TYR A 43 -26.92 1.20 20.52
N GLU A 44 -27.76 0.19 20.29
CA GLU A 44 -27.49 -0.86 19.30
C GLU A 44 -27.37 -0.31 17.87
N LYS A 45 -28.12 0.75 17.54
CA LYS A 45 -27.99 1.43 16.24
C LYS A 45 -26.68 2.21 16.15
N ALA A 46 -26.31 2.95 17.19
CA ALA A 46 -25.05 3.70 17.24
C ALA A 46 -23.82 2.78 17.16
N MET A 47 -23.87 1.63 17.84
CA MET A 47 -22.80 0.63 17.78
C MET A 47 -22.63 0.06 16.37
N ARG A 48 -23.73 -0.25 15.67
CA ARG A 48 -23.69 -0.72 14.27
C ARG A 48 -23.12 0.32 13.31
N GLU A 49 -23.46 1.60 13.50
CA GLU A 49 -22.90 2.71 12.73
C GLU A 49 -21.38 2.82 12.95
N HIS A 50 -20.95 2.78 14.21
CA HIS A 50 -19.53 2.85 14.56
C HIS A 50 -18.73 1.67 14.00
N GLU A 51 -19.27 0.44 14.08
CA GLU A 51 -18.65 -0.75 13.53
C GLU A 51 -18.48 -0.66 12.00
N LYS A 52 -19.49 -0.16 11.28
CA LYS A 52 -19.39 0.09 9.84
C LYS A 52 -18.31 1.12 9.51
N GLN A 53 -18.23 2.21 10.28
CA GLN A 53 -17.19 3.23 10.09
C GLN A 53 -15.79 2.64 10.30
N TRP A 54 -15.62 1.82 11.34
CA TRP A 54 -14.38 1.13 11.64
C TRP A 54 -13.97 0.18 10.51
N LEU A 55 -14.89 -0.66 10.03
CA LEU A 55 -14.64 -1.57 8.91
C LEU A 55 -14.23 -0.81 7.63
N ASN A 56 -14.93 0.28 7.32
CA ASN A 56 -14.60 1.13 6.16
C ASN A 56 -13.20 1.76 6.29
N PHE A 57 -12.87 2.27 7.48
CA PHE A 57 -11.53 2.82 7.75
C PHE A 57 -10.43 1.77 7.54
N TYR A 58 -10.61 0.57 8.07
CA TYR A 58 -9.64 -0.52 7.89
C TYR A 58 -9.51 -0.93 6.43
N SER A 59 -10.61 -1.15 5.73
CA SER A 59 -10.58 -1.54 4.31
C SER A 59 -9.85 -0.49 3.47
N ASN A 60 -10.18 0.79 3.64
CA ASN A 60 -9.57 1.88 2.88
C ASN A 60 -8.05 2.01 3.14
N ASN A 61 -7.62 1.83 4.39
CA ASN A 61 -6.21 1.87 4.75
C ASN A 61 -5.44 0.66 4.22
N VAL A 62 -6.04 -0.54 4.25
CA VAL A 62 -5.44 -1.74 3.68
C VAL A 62 -5.28 -1.58 2.17
N ASP A 63 -6.29 -1.08 1.46
CA ASP A 63 -6.22 -0.88 0.01
C ASP A 63 -5.23 0.23 -0.38
N SER A 64 -5.17 1.32 0.39
CA SER A 64 -4.15 2.37 0.24
C SER A 64 -2.74 1.81 0.43
N THR A 65 -2.54 0.97 1.45
CA THR A 65 -1.23 0.36 1.74
C THR A 65 -0.84 -0.64 0.66
N LYS A 66 -1.76 -1.50 0.22
CA LYS A 66 -1.54 -2.42 -0.91
C LYS A 66 -1.15 -1.67 -2.19
N LYS A 67 -1.84 -0.55 -2.49
CA LYS A 67 -1.50 0.31 -3.63
C LYS A 67 -0.09 0.87 -3.51
N LYS A 68 0.29 1.38 -2.32
CA LYS A 68 1.65 1.92 -2.05
C LYS A 68 2.74 0.86 -2.17
N VAL A 69 2.54 -0.32 -1.60
CA VAL A 69 3.47 -1.46 -1.72
C VAL A 69 3.62 -1.85 -3.19
N ALA A 70 2.51 -1.96 -3.92
CA ALA A 70 2.56 -2.26 -5.35
C ALA A 70 3.27 -1.19 -6.19
N THR A 71 3.25 0.09 -5.80
CA THR A 71 4.07 1.13 -6.46
C THR A 71 5.54 1.04 -6.08
N ILE A 72 5.88 0.77 -4.82
CA ILE A 72 7.27 0.61 -4.37
C ILE A 72 7.93 -0.58 -5.08
N ASP A 73 7.24 -1.72 -5.17
CA ASP A 73 7.74 -2.91 -5.88
C ASP A 73 7.96 -2.66 -7.37
N LYS A 74 7.16 -1.78 -8.00
CA LYS A 74 7.33 -1.39 -9.42
C LYS A 74 8.53 -0.48 -9.64
N VAL A 75 8.70 0.53 -8.78
CA VAL A 75 9.84 1.45 -8.85
C VAL A 75 11.14 0.67 -8.62
N ASP A 76 11.14 -0.28 -7.69
CA ASP A 76 12.29 -1.16 -7.45
C ASP A 76 12.56 -2.08 -8.65
N PHE A 77 11.52 -2.68 -9.25
CA PHE A 77 11.68 -3.56 -10.41
C PHE A 77 12.32 -2.87 -11.64
N GLY A 78 11.93 -1.63 -11.95
CA GLY A 78 12.53 -0.88 -13.06
C GLY A 78 14.02 -0.59 -12.84
N MET A 79 14.41 -0.27 -11.60
CA MET A 79 15.80 -0.07 -11.23
C MET A 79 16.60 -1.39 -11.26
N GLN A 80 15.99 -2.48 -10.81
CA GLN A 80 16.57 -3.82 -10.89
C GLN A 80 16.84 -4.24 -12.36
N LEU A 81 15.93 -3.96 -13.30
CA LEU A 81 16.19 -4.25 -14.72
C LEU A 81 17.37 -3.45 -15.28
N ARG A 82 17.47 -2.17 -14.93
CA ARG A 82 18.60 -1.33 -15.34
C ARG A 82 19.91 -1.83 -14.74
N ALA A 83 19.88 -2.24 -13.47
CA ALA A 83 21.03 -2.84 -12.79
C ALA A 83 21.44 -4.17 -13.45
N ALA A 84 20.49 -5.05 -13.75
CA ALA A 84 20.73 -6.31 -14.45
C ALA A 84 21.38 -6.09 -15.83
N ARG A 85 20.86 -5.16 -16.62
CA ARG A 85 21.46 -4.78 -17.91
C ARG A 85 22.89 -4.28 -17.77
N THR A 86 23.15 -3.48 -16.73
CA THR A 86 24.49 -2.95 -16.42
C THR A 86 25.44 -4.07 -16.00
N LEU A 87 24.97 -5.03 -15.20
CA LEU A 87 25.75 -6.19 -14.75
C LEU A 87 26.12 -7.14 -15.91
N LEU A 88 25.21 -7.35 -16.86
CA LEU A 88 25.51 -8.13 -18.08
C LEU A 88 26.37 -7.38 -19.09
N ASN A 89 26.58 -6.07 -18.90
CA ASN A 89 27.27 -5.20 -19.85
C ASN A 89 26.69 -5.30 -21.28
N LEU A 90 25.37 -5.36 -21.40
CA LEU A 90 24.65 -5.47 -22.67
C LEU A 90 24.14 -4.11 -23.15
N SER A 91 24.13 -3.92 -24.47
CA SER A 91 23.41 -2.82 -25.08
C SER A 91 21.90 -2.96 -24.86
N VAL A 92 21.15 -1.86 -24.99
CA VAL A 92 19.69 -1.90 -24.78
C VAL A 92 19.00 -2.84 -25.75
N ASN A 93 19.48 -2.93 -27.00
CA ASN A 93 18.92 -3.82 -28.02
C ASN A 93 19.21 -5.30 -27.72
N GLU A 94 20.41 -5.63 -27.25
CA GLU A 94 20.75 -7.00 -26.85
C GLU A 94 19.97 -7.42 -25.61
N PHE A 95 19.80 -6.51 -24.65
CA PHE A 95 18.99 -6.76 -23.48
C PHE A 95 17.53 -6.99 -23.83
N CYS A 96 16.94 -6.17 -24.72
CA CYS A 96 15.57 -6.38 -25.24
C CYS A 96 15.37 -7.76 -25.84
N LYS A 97 16.36 -8.25 -26.61
CA LYS A 97 16.35 -9.61 -27.18
C LYS A 97 16.45 -10.68 -26.09
N LEU A 98 17.25 -10.46 -25.06
CA LEU A 98 17.41 -11.43 -23.96
C LEU A 98 16.11 -11.62 -23.16
N ILE A 99 15.32 -10.56 -22.97
CA ILE A 99 14.06 -10.62 -22.23
C ILE A 99 12.82 -10.77 -23.13
N ASP A 100 12.99 -10.82 -24.46
CA ASP A 100 11.96 -10.67 -25.51
C ASP A 100 10.94 -9.56 -25.20
N THR A 101 11.44 -8.35 -24.94
CA THR A 101 10.58 -7.20 -24.64
C THR A 101 10.90 -6.08 -25.63
N PRO A 102 9.89 -5.41 -26.22
CA PRO A 102 10.15 -4.30 -27.13
C PRO A 102 10.81 -3.13 -26.40
N TYR A 103 11.66 -2.40 -27.13
CA TYR A 103 12.42 -1.27 -26.60
C TYR A 103 11.55 -0.18 -25.97
N SER A 104 10.39 0.12 -26.58
CA SER A 104 9.42 1.09 -26.06
C SER A 104 8.95 0.71 -24.65
N LEU A 105 8.60 -0.56 -24.46
CA LEU A 105 8.13 -1.08 -23.19
C LEU A 105 9.25 -1.12 -22.16
N LEU A 106 10.46 -1.57 -22.54
CA LEU A 106 11.62 -1.56 -21.63
C LEU A 106 11.94 -0.14 -21.15
N LYS A 107 11.90 0.86 -22.04
CA LYS A 107 12.15 2.26 -21.68
C LYS A 107 11.12 2.80 -20.70
N GLN A 108 9.85 2.40 -20.86
CA GLN A 108 8.80 2.76 -19.90
C GLN A 108 9.07 2.11 -18.55
N ILE A 109 9.36 0.81 -18.51
CA ILE A 109 9.61 0.07 -17.26
C ILE A 109 10.84 0.61 -16.51
N GLU A 110 11.93 0.93 -17.21
CA GLU A 110 13.14 1.48 -16.59
C GLU A 110 12.93 2.91 -16.03
N GLN A 111 11.87 3.62 -16.42
CA GLN A 111 11.61 4.97 -15.90
C GLN A 111 11.03 4.91 -14.48
N PRO A 112 11.66 5.57 -13.49
CA PRO A 112 11.23 5.53 -12.09
C PRO A 112 9.86 6.17 -11.86
N THR A 113 9.40 7.02 -12.79
CA THR A 113 8.11 7.70 -12.73
C THR A 113 7.01 6.96 -13.51
N SER A 114 7.30 5.82 -14.13
CA SER A 114 6.29 5.11 -14.91
C SER A 114 5.29 4.43 -13.97
N ASN A 115 4.03 4.85 -14.03
CA ASN A 115 2.92 4.14 -13.36
C ASN A 115 2.47 2.92 -14.18
N MET A 116 3.39 2.27 -14.91
CA MET A 116 3.04 1.21 -15.82
C MET A 116 2.67 -0.06 -15.04
N ILE A 117 1.51 -0.63 -15.36
CA ILE A 117 1.11 -1.93 -14.82
C ILE A 117 1.63 -2.98 -15.79
N LEU A 118 2.68 -3.71 -15.38
CA LEU A 118 3.08 -4.91 -16.12
C LEU A 118 2.11 -6.04 -15.79
N GLU A 119 1.72 -6.78 -16.82
CA GLU A 119 1.01 -8.04 -16.64
C GLU A 119 1.88 -9.05 -15.87
N SER A 120 1.24 -9.83 -14.99
CA SER A 120 1.93 -10.85 -14.17
C SER A 120 2.69 -11.87 -15.02
N HIS A 121 2.15 -12.26 -16.17
CA HIS A 121 2.79 -13.21 -17.09
C HIS A 121 4.10 -12.65 -17.66
N LEU A 122 4.10 -11.39 -18.10
CA LEU A 122 5.29 -10.72 -18.63
C LEU A 122 6.37 -10.59 -17.54
N LEU A 123 5.98 -10.18 -16.33
CA LEU A 123 6.90 -10.08 -15.19
C LEU A 123 7.58 -11.42 -14.87
N LYS A 124 6.80 -12.50 -14.83
CA LYS A 124 7.33 -13.87 -14.63
C LYS A 124 8.27 -14.27 -15.77
N SER A 125 7.90 -14.00 -17.02
CA SER A 125 8.73 -14.29 -18.19
C SER A 125 10.09 -13.59 -18.10
N ILE A 126 10.11 -12.28 -17.81
CA ILE A 126 11.34 -11.51 -17.64
C ILE A 126 12.20 -12.08 -16.49
N LYS A 127 11.61 -12.35 -15.32
CA LYS A 127 12.32 -12.95 -14.17
C LYS A 127 12.96 -14.30 -14.53
N THR A 128 12.24 -15.17 -15.25
CA THR A 128 12.76 -16.48 -15.65
C THR A 128 13.91 -16.38 -16.66
N LYS A 129 13.84 -15.44 -17.62
CA LYS A 129 14.91 -15.23 -18.61
C LYS A 129 16.16 -14.63 -17.97
N LEU A 130 16.01 -13.69 -17.05
CA LEU A 130 17.13 -13.16 -16.28
C LEU A 130 17.78 -14.25 -15.43
N LYS A 131 16.99 -15.12 -14.79
CA LYS A 131 17.51 -16.27 -14.06
C LYS A 131 18.28 -17.23 -14.95
N LYS A 132 17.79 -17.51 -16.16
CA LYS A 132 18.53 -18.29 -17.17
C LYS A 132 19.83 -17.62 -17.62
N ALA A 133 19.86 -16.29 -17.65
CA ALA A 133 21.06 -15.50 -17.95
C ALA A 133 22.03 -15.38 -16.75
N GLY A 134 21.75 -16.04 -15.63
CA GLY A 134 22.59 -16.02 -14.45
C GLY A 134 22.38 -14.80 -13.54
N ILE A 135 21.24 -14.11 -13.69
CA ILE A 135 20.86 -12.96 -12.87
C ILE A 135 19.65 -13.29 -11.99
N GLU A 136 19.79 -13.03 -10.71
CA GLU A 136 18.69 -13.15 -9.75
C GLU A 136 18.29 -11.76 -9.24
N LEU A 137 16.99 -11.47 -9.35
CA LEU A 137 16.38 -10.30 -8.75
C LEU A 137 16.06 -10.61 -7.29
N ILE A 138 16.46 -9.71 -6.40
CA ILE A 138 16.29 -9.79 -4.95
C ILE A 138 15.11 -8.90 -4.59
N ASP A 139 14.15 -9.45 -3.86
CA ASP A 139 13.03 -8.67 -3.38
C ASP A 139 13.47 -7.66 -2.30
N SER A 140 12.77 -6.53 -2.25
CA SER A 140 12.96 -5.43 -1.30
C SER A 140 12.88 -5.95 0.14
N GLY A 141 14.04 -6.18 0.78
CA GLY A 141 14.14 -6.65 2.17
C GLY A 141 15.21 -7.71 2.43
N PHE A 142 15.72 -8.39 1.38
CA PHE A 142 16.74 -9.44 1.52
C PHE A 142 18.12 -9.00 0.99
N TYR A 143 18.74 -7.98 1.58
CA TYR A 143 20.06 -7.52 1.11
C TYR A 143 21.21 -8.36 1.68
N VAL A 144 21.74 -9.31 0.89
CA VAL A 144 22.99 -10.02 1.23
C VAL A 144 23.78 -10.35 -0.05
N GLY A 145 24.70 -9.48 -0.47
CA GLY A 145 25.70 -9.83 -1.49
C GLY A 145 26.29 -8.69 -2.31
N THR A 146 27.33 -9.01 -3.08
CA THR A 146 27.94 -8.15 -4.11
C THR A 146 26.98 -8.00 -5.30
N GLY A 147 26.29 -6.87 -5.35
CA GLY A 147 25.32 -6.50 -6.37
C GLY A 147 24.46 -5.37 -5.83
N GLY A 148 24.51 -4.20 -6.47
CA GLY A 148 23.69 -3.05 -6.07
C GLY A 148 22.18 -3.32 -6.22
N ILE A 149 21.35 -2.33 -5.90
CA ILE A 149 19.88 -2.24 -6.07
C ILE A 149 19.22 -3.59 -6.45
N GLY A 150 19.08 -4.49 -5.48
CA GLY A 150 18.29 -5.71 -5.60
C GLY A 150 18.67 -6.70 -6.72
N VAL A 151 19.91 -6.74 -7.22
CA VAL A 151 20.30 -7.70 -8.27
C VAL A 151 21.61 -8.40 -7.94
N ARG A 152 21.66 -9.73 -8.12
CA ARG A 152 22.88 -10.53 -7.94
C ARG A 152 23.16 -11.45 -9.13
N ILE A 153 24.43 -11.79 -9.30
CA ILE A 153 24.87 -12.84 -10.22
C ILE A 153 24.72 -14.19 -9.50
N SER A 154 24.02 -15.15 -10.09
CA SER A 154 23.82 -16.46 -9.50
C SER A 154 25.14 -17.25 -9.49
N LYS A 155 25.44 -17.93 -8.37
CA LYS A 155 26.63 -18.80 -8.24
C LYS A 155 26.54 -20.09 -9.06
N THR A 156 25.37 -20.46 -9.55
CA THR A 156 25.16 -21.65 -10.39
C THR A 156 25.46 -21.32 -11.86
N PRO A 157 26.30 -22.12 -12.55
CA PRO A 157 26.70 -21.82 -13.92
C PRO A 157 25.60 -22.22 -14.92
N SER A 158 24.91 -21.26 -15.52
CA SER A 158 24.46 -21.40 -16.92
C SER A 158 25.51 -20.74 -17.82
N THR A 159 26.60 -21.47 -18.00
CA THR A 159 27.64 -21.22 -18.99
C THR A 159 27.03 -20.96 -20.37
N SER A 160 27.05 -19.70 -20.84
CA SER A 160 27.24 -19.37 -22.28
C SER A 160 27.24 -17.88 -22.64
N LEU A 161 26.76 -16.95 -21.79
CA LEU A 161 26.61 -15.54 -22.24
C LEU A 161 27.44 -14.49 -21.50
N ILE A 162 28.20 -14.86 -20.46
CA ILE A 162 29.12 -13.92 -19.81
C ILE A 162 30.42 -13.89 -20.63
N SER A 163 30.41 -13.15 -21.74
CA SER A 163 31.65 -12.70 -22.34
C SER A 163 32.41 -11.93 -21.28
N LYS A 164 33.56 -12.47 -20.85
CA LYS A 164 34.49 -11.79 -19.95
C LYS A 164 34.63 -10.32 -20.37
N PRO A 165 34.61 -9.36 -19.42
CA PRO A 165 34.92 -7.98 -19.77
C PRO A 165 36.28 -7.98 -20.47
N LYS A 166 36.31 -7.52 -21.73
CA LYS A 166 37.58 -7.20 -22.37
C LYS A 166 38.15 -6.04 -21.57
N ASP A 167 39.16 -6.32 -20.75
CA ASP A 167 40.04 -5.30 -20.18
C ASP A 167 40.62 -4.49 -21.35
N LYS A 168 39.94 -3.41 -21.73
CA LYS A 168 40.57 -2.36 -22.50
C LYS A 168 41.58 -1.72 -21.56
N LYS A 169 42.84 -2.17 -21.67
CA LYS A 169 44.02 -1.47 -21.18
C LYS A 169 43.84 0.02 -21.52
N VAL A 170 43.45 0.81 -20.52
CA VAL A 170 43.38 2.27 -20.63
C VAL A 170 44.82 2.73 -20.82
N LYS A 171 45.24 2.98 -22.06
CA LYS A 171 46.41 3.80 -22.33
C LYS A 171 46.12 5.17 -21.72
N LYS A 172 46.78 5.48 -20.60
CA LYS A 172 46.82 6.82 -20.03
C LYS A 172 47.41 7.76 -21.08
N SER A 173 46.57 8.47 -21.81
CA SER A 173 47.00 9.64 -22.58
C SER A 173 47.16 10.80 -21.59
N SER A 174 48.41 11.10 -21.24
CA SER A 174 48.79 12.28 -20.48
C SER A 174 48.61 13.53 -21.33
N THR A 175 47.45 14.17 -21.28
CA THR A 175 47.27 15.49 -21.90
C THR A 175 47.62 16.56 -20.89
N LYS A 176 48.76 17.22 -21.14
CA LYS A 176 49.32 18.35 -20.40
C LYS A 176 48.26 19.42 -20.11
N ARG A 177 48.21 19.87 -18.85
CA ARG A 177 47.53 21.09 -18.39
C ARG A 177 48.01 22.31 -19.20
N GLY A 178 47.18 22.77 -20.14
CA GLY A 178 47.31 24.10 -20.75
C GLY A 178 46.38 25.08 -20.04
N LYS A 179 46.96 26.04 -19.30
CA LYS A 179 46.26 27.22 -18.77
C LYS A 179 45.62 27.99 -19.92
N SER A 180 44.31 28.21 -19.90
CA SER A 180 43.65 29.21 -20.75
C SER A 180 42.97 30.26 -19.87
N LYS A 181 43.27 31.52 -20.16
CA LYS A 181 42.88 32.72 -19.42
C LYS A 181 41.44 33.13 -19.76
N ASN A 182 40.76 33.67 -18.75
CA ASN A 182 39.50 34.42 -18.76
C ASN A 182 39.11 35.12 -20.07
N LYS A 183 37.80 35.13 -20.37
CA LYS A 183 37.08 36.34 -20.83
C LYS A 183 35.56 36.20 -20.62
N THR A 184 35.09 36.87 -19.58
CA THR A 184 33.71 37.24 -19.26
C THR A 184 33.09 38.03 -20.43
N ARG A 185 31.84 37.75 -20.83
CA ARG A 185 31.07 38.59 -21.74
C ARG A 185 29.93 39.30 -20.97
N PRO A 186 29.71 40.61 -21.18
CA PRO A 186 28.66 41.36 -20.49
C PRO A 186 27.29 41.18 -21.14
N ILE A 187 26.27 41.30 -20.29
CA ILE A 187 24.84 41.32 -20.60
C ILE A 187 24.48 42.74 -21.05
N THR A 188 23.88 42.89 -22.24
CA THR A 188 23.16 44.12 -22.61
C THR A 188 21.67 43.82 -22.71
N LYS A 189 20.90 44.38 -21.78
CA LYS A 189 19.45 44.58 -21.92
C LYS A 189 19.22 45.66 -22.99
N LYS A 190 18.35 45.40 -23.95
CA LYS A 190 17.69 46.46 -24.73
C LYS A 190 16.31 46.69 -24.13
N VAL A 191 16.09 47.90 -23.66
CA VAL A 191 14.78 48.51 -23.42
C VAL A 191 14.51 49.40 -24.62
N ALA A 192 13.37 49.19 -25.27
CA ALA A 192 12.65 50.14 -26.10
C ALA A 192 11.17 49.73 -26.05
#